data_AF-A0A955IPX4-F1
#
_entry.id   AF-A0A955IPX4-F1
#
_cell.length_a   1.000
_cell.length_b   1.000
_cell.length_c   1.000
_cell.angle_alpha   90.00
_cell.angle_beta   90.00
_cell.angle_gamma   90.00
#
_symmetry.space_group_name_H-M   'P 1'
#
loop_
_entity.id
_entity.type
_entity.pdbx_description
1 polymer ?
#
loop_
_entity_poly.entity_id
_entity_poly.type
_entity_poly.pdbx_seq_one_letter_code
_entity_poly.pdbx_strand_id
1 'polypeptide(L)'
;ATWCGPCRASMPHISGVQQKYKDYDVQIIGISDEDLPTVVGFLTKADQEKKLWWDKIEYTLATDPDRSVYKDYMEAAGQNGIPTAFIVGTEGKIEWIGHPMGIDEPLDQVVKDTWDRNEFKMEFEKEAKAAREAMNRQRAIGAAMQAGDHAKALSIIDEMLAEEANKDNMGLEMYKFRLLLNDMKAPTKAYAFADDIITNHWNDPQGLNAISWYIADTPNLPERNLNVAMKAAMRASELTDHKDPAILDTVGRVFFEQGKFADAVKWQKKAVANAEGDMATELMTALKKYEAAAK
;
A
#
# COMPACT_ATOMS: atom_id res chain seq x y z
N ALA A 1 21.69 -6.90 -4.50
CA ALA A 1 20.93 -7.92 -5.24
C ALA A 1 20.64 -7.47 -6.68
N THR A 2 21.10 -8.26 -7.65
CA THR A 2 20.95 -8.00 -9.10
C THR A 2 19.53 -8.28 -9.61
N TRP A 3 18.77 -9.12 -8.91
CA TRP A 3 17.38 -9.48 -9.25
C TRP A 3 16.34 -8.46 -8.75
N CYS A 4 16.69 -7.64 -7.76
CA CYS A 4 15.80 -6.71 -7.10
C CYS A 4 15.50 -5.49 -7.99
N GLY A 5 14.23 -5.31 -8.37
CA GLY A 5 13.77 -4.19 -9.21
C GLY A 5 14.10 -2.81 -8.62
N PRO A 6 13.64 -2.50 -7.39
CA PRO A 6 13.94 -1.21 -6.74
C PRO A 6 15.46 -0.97 -6.56
N CYS A 7 16.23 -2.01 -6.25
CA CYS A 7 17.69 -1.91 -6.12
C CYS A 7 18.35 -1.49 -7.44
N ARG A 8 17.92 -2.10 -8.57
CA ARG A 8 18.39 -1.71 -9.91
C ARG A 8 18.00 -0.28 -10.26
N ALA A 9 16.81 0.16 -9.86
CA ALA A 9 16.35 1.53 -10.06
C ALA A 9 17.21 2.56 -9.29
N SER A 10 17.74 2.21 -8.12
CA SER A 10 18.60 3.11 -7.34
C SER A 10 20.06 3.17 -7.82
N MET A 11 20.59 2.15 -8.53
CA MET A 11 22.03 2.13 -8.87
C MET A 11 22.50 3.36 -9.68
N PRO A 12 21.78 3.84 -10.72
CA PRO A 12 22.20 5.03 -11.46
C PRO A 12 22.22 6.29 -10.59
N HIS A 13 21.24 6.41 -9.69
CA HIS A 13 21.22 7.51 -8.73
C HIS A 13 22.46 7.48 -7.83
N ILE A 14 22.82 6.30 -7.31
CA ILE A 14 23.99 6.11 -6.44
C ILE A 14 25.32 6.38 -7.16
N SER A 15 25.46 6.03 -8.44
CA SER A 15 26.60 6.49 -9.26
C SER A 15 26.66 8.01 -9.32
N GLY A 16 25.52 8.68 -9.49
CA GLY A 16 25.43 10.14 -9.44
C GLY A 16 25.86 10.74 -8.10
N VAL A 17 25.48 10.10 -6.98
CA VAL A 17 25.92 10.49 -5.64
C VAL A 17 27.44 10.34 -5.50
N GLN A 18 28.02 9.20 -5.94
CA GLN A 18 29.47 8.99 -5.93
C GLN A 18 30.22 10.08 -6.73
N GLN A 19 29.70 10.46 -7.90
CA GLN A 19 30.29 11.54 -8.71
C GLN A 19 30.17 12.91 -8.04
N LYS A 20 29.01 13.22 -7.45
CA LYS A 20 28.76 14.48 -6.75
C LYS A 20 29.73 14.68 -5.58
N TYR A 21 30.00 13.60 -4.84
CA TYR A 21 30.83 13.65 -3.64
C TYR A 21 32.28 13.17 -3.85
N LYS A 22 32.74 12.99 -5.08
CA LYS A 22 34.10 12.46 -5.39
C LYS A 22 35.26 13.30 -4.83
N ASP A 23 35.05 14.60 -4.69
CA ASP A 23 36.03 15.55 -4.16
C ASP A 23 35.88 15.75 -2.65
N TYR A 24 34.95 15.01 -2.04
CA TYR A 24 34.77 14.87 -0.60
C TYR A 24 35.30 13.49 -0.19
N ASP A 25 35.67 13.30 1.08
CA ASP A 25 36.16 12.02 1.60
C ASP A 25 35.02 10.99 1.76
N VAL A 26 34.31 10.74 0.65
CA VAL A 26 33.10 9.90 0.57
C VAL A 26 33.35 8.79 -0.44
N GLN A 27 33.28 7.55 0.06
CA GLN A 27 33.33 6.35 -0.75
C GLN A 27 32.01 5.58 -0.65
N ILE A 28 31.39 5.32 -1.79
CA ILE A 28 30.22 4.44 -1.87
C ILE A 28 30.66 3.02 -2.20
N ILE A 29 30.14 2.07 -1.43
CA ILE A 29 30.36 0.63 -1.63
C ILE A 29 29.00 -0.06 -1.67
N GLY A 30 28.63 -0.62 -2.81
CA GLY A 30 27.46 -1.49 -2.93
C GLY A 30 27.81 -2.92 -2.58
N ILE A 31 27.05 -3.53 -1.67
CA ILE A 31 27.24 -4.91 -1.24
C ILE A 31 26.12 -5.78 -1.81
N SER A 32 26.46 -6.89 -2.46
CA SER A 32 25.50 -7.93 -2.86
C SER A 32 25.80 -9.23 -2.12
N ASP A 33 24.79 -9.89 -1.59
CA ASP A 33 24.90 -11.23 -0.98
C ASP A 33 25.00 -12.36 -2.02
N GLU A 34 25.02 -12.00 -3.31
CA GLU A 34 25.21 -12.91 -4.42
C GLU A 34 26.70 -13.21 -4.65
N ASP A 35 27.00 -14.37 -5.24
CA ASP A 35 28.35 -14.74 -5.64
C ASP A 35 28.88 -13.83 -6.76
N LEU A 36 30.21 -13.77 -6.87
CA LEU A 36 30.90 -12.96 -7.86
C LEU A 36 30.50 -13.28 -9.31
N PRO A 37 30.45 -14.54 -9.77
CA PRO A 37 29.93 -14.88 -11.09
C PRO A 37 28.53 -14.30 -11.37
N THR A 38 27.61 -14.39 -10.41
CA THR A 38 26.25 -13.84 -10.54
C THR A 38 26.27 -12.32 -10.73
N VAL A 39 27.02 -11.59 -9.89
CA VAL A 39 27.14 -10.13 -10.00
C VAL A 39 27.80 -9.73 -11.31
N VAL A 40 28.92 -10.34 -11.68
CA VAL A 40 29.61 -10.05 -12.96
C VAL A 40 28.70 -10.37 -14.16
N GLY A 41 27.98 -11.48 -14.12
CA GLY A 41 27.01 -11.85 -15.15
C GLY A 41 25.84 -10.89 -15.28
N PHE A 42 25.45 -10.20 -14.21
CA PHE A 42 24.48 -9.10 -14.28
C PHE A 42 25.09 -7.85 -14.91
N LEU A 43 26.31 -7.48 -14.51
CA LEU A 43 26.95 -6.25 -14.97
C LEU A 43 27.20 -6.25 -16.49
N THR A 44 27.39 -7.43 -17.09
CA THR A 44 27.53 -7.60 -18.55
C THR A 44 26.20 -7.58 -19.32
N LYS A 45 25.06 -7.45 -18.66
CA LYS A 45 23.75 -7.33 -19.32
C LYS A 45 23.43 -5.88 -19.63
N ALA A 46 22.70 -5.68 -20.73
CA ALA A 46 22.14 -4.38 -21.06
C ALA A 46 20.80 -4.15 -20.35
N ASP A 47 20.53 -2.90 -20.00
CA ASP A 47 19.22 -2.46 -19.55
C ASP A 47 18.27 -2.12 -20.72
N GLN A 48 17.14 -1.47 -20.42
CA GLN A 48 16.16 -1.05 -21.43
C GLN A 48 16.71 0.01 -22.41
N GLU A 49 17.74 0.77 -22.02
CA GLU A 49 18.43 1.75 -22.86
C GLU A 49 19.55 1.13 -23.70
N LYS A 50 19.70 -0.21 -23.65
CA LYS A 50 20.78 -0.96 -24.32
C LYS A 50 22.18 -0.61 -23.81
N LYS A 51 22.31 -0.04 -22.60
CA LYS A 51 23.60 0.21 -21.95
C LYS A 51 23.93 -0.92 -21.00
N LEU A 52 25.18 -1.36 -20.97
CA LEU A 52 25.61 -2.36 -20.00
C LEU A 52 25.51 -1.77 -18.60
N TRP A 53 25.13 -2.60 -17.63
CA TRP A 53 25.17 -2.21 -16.21
C TRP A 53 26.59 -1.83 -15.79
N TRP A 54 27.61 -2.47 -16.36
CA TRP A 54 29.01 -2.13 -16.19
C TRP A 54 29.32 -0.66 -16.49
N ASP A 55 28.65 -0.07 -17.47
CA ASP A 55 28.88 1.32 -17.90
C ASP A 55 28.09 2.34 -17.07
N LYS A 56 27.13 1.88 -16.25
CA LYS A 56 26.25 2.75 -15.45
C LYS A 56 26.68 2.84 -13.98
N ILE A 57 27.57 1.97 -13.55
CA ILE A 57 27.97 1.83 -12.14
C ILE A 57 29.33 2.45 -11.96
N GLU A 58 29.37 3.58 -11.26
CA GLU A 58 30.57 4.39 -11.07
C GLU A 58 31.05 4.37 -9.60
N TYR A 59 30.55 3.42 -8.83
CA TYR A 59 30.92 3.18 -7.43
C TYR A 59 31.41 1.74 -7.23
N THR A 60 32.10 1.48 -6.12
CA THR A 60 32.65 0.16 -5.83
C THR A 60 31.54 -0.85 -5.55
N LEU A 61 31.65 -2.04 -6.13
CA LEU A 61 30.80 -3.18 -5.79
C LEU A 61 31.61 -4.28 -5.11
N ALA A 62 31.04 -4.87 -4.06
CA ALA A 62 31.58 -6.05 -3.40
C ALA A 62 30.50 -7.12 -3.24
N THR A 63 30.97 -8.36 -3.06
CA THR A 63 30.14 -9.54 -2.85
C THR A 63 30.32 -10.06 -1.44
N ASP A 64 29.21 -10.42 -0.80
CA ASP A 64 29.10 -10.91 0.57
C ASP A 64 28.35 -12.27 0.58
N PRO A 65 28.85 -13.30 -0.12
CA PRO A 65 28.14 -14.57 -0.28
C PRO A 65 28.00 -15.35 1.04
N ASP A 66 28.83 -15.06 2.04
CA ASP A 66 28.72 -15.63 3.39
C ASP A 66 27.79 -14.82 4.32
N ARG A 67 27.26 -13.69 3.83
CA ARG A 67 26.32 -12.79 4.52
C ARG A 67 26.89 -12.19 5.81
N SER A 68 28.20 -12.11 5.94
CA SER A 68 28.84 -11.52 7.11
C SER A 68 28.50 -10.03 7.25
N VAL A 69 28.58 -9.27 6.15
CA VAL A 69 28.20 -7.83 6.15
C VAL A 69 26.69 -7.68 6.35
N TYR A 70 25.88 -8.52 5.72
CA TYR A 70 24.42 -8.52 5.95
C TYR A 70 24.09 -8.69 7.44
N LYS A 71 24.73 -9.63 8.12
CA LYS A 71 24.51 -9.87 9.55
C LYS A 71 24.91 -8.66 10.40
N ASP A 72 26.08 -8.09 10.15
CA ASP A 72 26.63 -7.01 10.96
C ASP A 72 25.95 -5.66 10.76
N TYR A 73 25.31 -5.44 9.60
CA TYR A 73 24.58 -4.20 9.29
C TYR A 73 23.06 -4.40 9.30
N MET A 74 22.54 -5.23 8.40
CA MET A 74 21.09 -5.37 8.21
C MET A 74 20.43 -5.99 9.43
N GLU A 75 20.88 -7.18 9.87
CA GLU A 75 20.27 -7.85 11.01
C GLU A 75 20.48 -7.07 12.31
N ALA A 76 21.69 -6.54 12.53
CA ALA A 76 22.02 -5.73 13.70
C ALA A 76 21.15 -4.46 13.81
N ALA A 77 20.83 -3.83 12.68
CA ALA A 77 19.96 -2.66 12.61
C ALA A 77 18.47 -2.99 12.46
N GLY A 78 18.09 -4.28 12.53
CA GLY A 78 16.71 -4.74 12.37
C GLY A 78 16.12 -4.51 10.96
N GLN A 79 16.96 -4.30 9.96
CA GLN A 79 16.57 -4.09 8.57
C GLN A 79 16.32 -5.44 7.89
N ASN A 80 15.13 -5.57 7.29
CA ASN A 80 14.68 -6.82 6.68
C ASN A 80 14.34 -6.66 5.18
N GLY A 81 14.64 -5.51 4.58
CA GLY A 81 14.26 -5.17 3.22
C GLY A 81 15.42 -4.57 2.42
N ILE A 82 15.43 -4.82 1.12
CA ILE A 82 16.36 -4.20 0.17
C ILE A 82 15.58 -3.34 -0.84
N PRO A 83 16.16 -2.25 -1.32
CA PRO A 83 17.49 -1.74 -0.99
C PRO A 83 17.51 -0.95 0.34
N THR A 84 18.62 -1.05 1.06
CA THR A 84 18.91 -0.28 2.29
C THR A 84 20.33 0.26 2.18
N ALA A 85 20.54 1.51 2.57
CA ALA A 85 21.83 2.18 2.63
C ALA A 85 22.10 2.65 4.05
N PHE A 86 23.40 2.73 4.36
CA PHE A 86 23.92 3.23 5.62
C PHE A 86 24.91 4.35 5.29
N ILE A 87 24.86 5.44 6.04
CA ILE A 87 25.96 6.41 6.08
C ILE A 87 26.78 6.08 7.32
N VAL A 88 28.05 5.78 7.12
CA VAL A 88 29.02 5.58 8.19
C VAL A 88 29.90 6.82 8.26
N GLY A 89 29.81 7.54 9.38
CA GLY A 89 30.59 8.76 9.61
C GLY A 89 32.07 8.46 9.85
N THR A 90 32.88 9.52 9.89
CA THR A 90 34.34 9.44 10.09
C THR A 90 34.75 8.83 11.44
N GLU A 91 33.86 8.85 12.44
CA GLU A 91 34.04 8.15 13.72
C GLU A 91 33.78 6.63 13.65
N GLY A 92 33.41 6.10 12.49
CA GLY A 92 33.00 4.70 12.32
C GLY A 92 31.61 4.39 12.90
N LYS A 93 30.79 5.42 13.15
CA LYS A 93 29.42 5.27 13.65
C LYS A 93 28.42 5.45 12.51
N ILE A 94 27.26 4.80 12.65
CA ILE A 94 26.16 4.99 11.71
C ILE A 94 25.54 6.37 11.96
N GLU A 95 25.51 7.18 10.91
CA GLU A 95 24.89 8.50 10.90
C GLU A 95 23.45 8.40 10.38
N TRP A 96 23.18 7.53 9.41
CA TRP A 96 21.86 7.38 8.80
C TRP A 96 21.63 5.96 8.27
N ILE A 97 20.36 5.51 8.29
CA ILE A 97 19.89 4.25 7.72
C ILE A 97 18.61 4.52 6.94
N GLY A 98 18.51 4.08 5.69
CA GLY A 98 17.28 4.25 4.92
C GLY A 98 17.34 3.74 3.49
N HIS A 99 16.32 4.08 2.69
CA HIS A 99 16.28 3.71 1.28
C HIS A 99 17.28 4.57 0.48
N PRO A 100 18.12 4.00 -0.42
CA PRO A 100 19.20 4.75 -1.06
C PRO A 100 18.77 5.96 -1.90
N MET A 101 17.50 6.01 -2.34
CA MET A 101 16.95 7.20 -3.02
C MET A 101 16.74 8.42 -2.11
N GLY A 102 16.83 8.24 -0.80
CA GLY A 102 16.72 9.32 0.21
C GLY A 102 18.07 9.71 0.82
N ILE A 103 19.19 9.29 0.21
CA ILE A 103 20.52 9.47 0.81
C ILE A 103 21.07 10.89 0.65
N ASP A 104 20.63 11.65 -0.36
CA ASP A 104 21.27 12.91 -0.76
C ASP A 104 21.35 13.94 0.37
N GLU A 105 20.23 14.19 1.04
CA GLU A 105 20.11 15.21 2.09
C GLU A 105 20.86 14.78 3.37
N PRO A 106 20.66 13.57 3.92
CA PRO A 106 21.47 13.09 5.03
C PRO A 106 22.96 13.14 4.74
N LEU A 107 23.39 12.69 3.55
CA LEU A 107 24.81 12.70 3.18
C LEU A 107 25.35 14.13 3.03
N ASP A 108 24.59 15.04 2.42
CA ASP A 108 24.96 16.46 2.32
C ASP A 108 25.17 17.08 3.70
N GLN A 109 24.26 16.82 4.65
CA GLN A 109 24.35 17.32 6.02
C GLN A 109 25.52 16.70 6.78
N VAL A 110 25.79 15.40 6.61
CA VAL A 110 26.95 14.73 7.22
C VAL A 110 28.25 15.32 6.70
N VAL A 111 28.37 15.51 5.38
CA VAL A 111 29.56 16.11 4.75
C VAL A 111 29.77 17.56 5.17
N LYS A 112 28.69 18.31 5.42
CA LYS A 112 28.72 19.71 5.85
C LYS A 112 28.80 19.90 7.36
N ASP A 113 28.87 18.81 8.14
CA ASP A 113 28.89 18.84 9.60
C ASP A 113 27.65 19.54 10.21
N THR A 114 26.49 19.40 9.56
CA THR A 114 25.19 19.92 10.03
C THR A 114 24.22 18.81 10.43
N TRP A 115 24.65 17.56 10.40
CA TRP A 115 23.82 16.40 10.72
C TRP A 115 23.64 16.22 12.23
N ASP A 116 22.39 16.10 12.69
CA ASP A 116 22.09 15.70 14.07
C ASP A 116 21.79 14.20 14.16
N ARG A 117 22.83 13.42 14.45
CA ARG A 117 22.70 11.97 14.67
C ARG A 117 21.74 11.61 15.80
N ASN A 118 21.65 12.43 16.85
CA ASN A 118 20.81 12.10 17.99
C ASN A 118 19.34 12.30 17.66
N GLU A 119 19.02 13.37 16.92
CA GLU A 119 17.68 13.62 16.39
C GLU A 119 17.24 12.47 15.47
N PHE A 120 18.06 12.13 14.46
CA PHE A 120 17.77 11.00 13.57
C PHE A 120 17.57 9.70 14.34
N LYS A 121 18.45 9.39 15.30
CA LYS A 121 18.32 8.18 16.12
C LYS A 121 16.99 8.13 16.86
N MET A 122 16.57 9.24 17.47
CA MET A 122 15.30 9.30 18.20
C MET A 122 14.09 9.04 17.28
N GLU A 123 14.08 9.64 16.09
CA GLU A 123 13.02 9.43 15.11
C GLU A 123 13.03 8.00 14.56
N PHE A 124 14.20 7.48 14.19
CA PHE A 124 14.37 6.12 13.69
C PHE A 124 13.91 5.07 14.70
N GLU A 125 14.28 5.20 15.98
CA GLU A 125 13.85 4.27 17.04
C GLU A 125 12.33 4.35 17.27
N LYS A 126 11.74 5.55 17.19
CA LYS A 126 10.29 5.74 17.30
C LYS A 126 9.54 5.07 16.14
N GLU A 127 9.99 5.26 14.92
CA GLU A 127 9.40 4.62 13.73
C GLU A 127 9.55 3.10 13.76
N ALA A 128 10.75 2.60 14.10
CA ALA A 128 11.00 1.16 14.22
C ALA A 128 10.10 0.52 15.29
N LYS A 129 9.92 1.20 16.43
CA LYS A 129 9.00 0.76 17.49
C LYS A 129 7.55 0.73 16.99
N ALA A 130 7.08 1.81 16.35
CA ALA A 130 5.71 1.88 15.81
C ALA A 130 5.46 0.78 14.76
N ALA A 131 6.40 0.56 13.83
CA ALA A 131 6.31 -0.49 12.83
C ALA A 131 6.29 -1.89 13.47
N ARG A 132 7.09 -2.12 14.51
CA ARG A 132 7.09 -3.39 15.25
C ARG A 132 5.77 -3.63 15.98
N GLU A 133 5.22 -2.61 16.62
CA GLU A 133 3.91 -2.68 17.29
C GLU A 133 2.79 -2.96 16.28
N ALA A 134 2.78 -2.27 15.14
CA ALA A 134 1.83 -2.52 14.06
C ALA A 134 1.91 -3.97 13.54
N MET A 135 3.12 -4.47 13.28
CA MET A 135 3.33 -5.86 12.85
C MET A 135 2.86 -6.88 13.90
N ASN A 136 3.16 -6.62 15.18
CA ASN A 136 2.71 -7.48 16.28
C ASN A 136 1.19 -7.53 16.37
N ARG A 137 0.51 -6.38 16.22
CA ARG A 137 -0.96 -6.31 16.19
C ARG A 137 -1.54 -7.05 15.00
N GLN A 138 -0.97 -6.87 13.80
CA GLN A 138 -1.42 -7.59 12.62
C GLN A 138 -1.25 -9.11 12.78
N ARG A 139 -0.13 -9.56 13.35
CA ARG A 139 0.10 -10.97 13.68
C ARG A 139 -0.91 -11.47 14.72
N ALA A 140 -1.21 -10.68 15.74
CA ALA A 140 -2.17 -11.03 16.77
C ALA A 140 -3.60 -11.14 16.22
N ILE A 141 -4.01 -10.24 15.32
CA ILE A 141 -5.27 -10.34 14.60
C ILE A 141 -5.29 -11.63 13.76
N GLY A 142 -4.25 -11.88 12.97
CA GLY A 142 -4.16 -13.11 12.16
C GLY A 142 -4.26 -14.38 12.99
N ALA A 143 -3.56 -14.44 14.14
CA ALA A 143 -3.63 -15.57 15.06
C ALA A 143 -5.03 -15.73 15.70
N ALA A 144 -5.69 -14.62 16.08
CA ALA A 144 -7.05 -14.63 16.59
C ALA A 144 -8.05 -15.15 15.55
N MET A 145 -7.94 -14.69 14.30
CA MET A 145 -8.76 -15.17 13.20
C MET A 145 -8.55 -16.67 12.91
N GLN A 146 -7.30 -17.14 12.93
CA GLN A 146 -7.00 -18.57 12.77
C GLN A 146 -7.58 -19.43 13.90
N ALA A 147 -7.65 -18.90 15.12
CA ALA A 147 -8.25 -19.56 16.26
C ALA A 147 -9.79 -19.43 16.31
N GLY A 148 -10.41 -18.69 15.39
CA GLY A 148 -11.84 -18.35 15.43
C GLY A 148 -12.23 -17.38 16.54
N ASP A 149 -11.26 -16.73 17.18
CA ASP A 149 -11.47 -15.74 18.25
C ASP A 149 -11.73 -14.35 17.65
N HIS A 150 -12.90 -14.21 17.00
CA HIS A 150 -13.30 -12.97 16.35
C HIS A 150 -13.47 -11.80 17.35
N ALA A 151 -13.79 -12.09 18.61
CA ALA A 151 -13.90 -11.08 19.66
C ALA A 151 -12.55 -10.43 19.97
N LYS A 152 -11.49 -11.24 20.07
CA LYS A 152 -10.13 -10.72 20.24
C LYS A 152 -9.64 -9.96 19.01
N ALA A 153 -9.91 -10.46 17.81
CA ALA A 153 -9.58 -9.74 16.58
C ALA A 153 -10.26 -8.36 16.54
N LEU A 154 -11.55 -8.29 16.88
CA LEU A 154 -12.31 -7.05 16.95
C LEU A 154 -11.72 -6.08 17.97
N SER A 155 -11.38 -6.55 19.18
CA SER A 155 -10.77 -5.72 20.23
C SER A 155 -9.47 -5.06 19.77
N ILE A 156 -8.59 -5.81 19.08
CA ILE A 156 -7.32 -5.26 18.57
C ILE A 156 -7.58 -4.21 17.49
N ILE A 157 -8.55 -4.45 16.59
CA ILE A 157 -8.91 -3.47 15.55
C ILE A 157 -9.52 -2.21 16.18
N ASP A 158 -10.35 -2.35 17.22
CA ASP A 158 -10.92 -1.22 17.95
C ASP A 158 -9.82 -0.39 18.64
N GLU A 159 -8.84 -1.04 19.28
CA GLU A 159 -7.68 -0.35 19.85
C GLU A 159 -6.89 0.41 18.78
N MET A 160 -6.68 -0.18 17.61
CA MET A 160 -6.00 0.47 16.49
C MET A 160 -6.78 1.69 15.96
N LEU A 161 -8.10 1.57 15.81
CA LEU A 161 -8.96 2.66 15.33
C LEU A 161 -9.10 3.81 16.34
N ALA A 162 -8.84 3.56 17.63
CA ALA A 162 -8.79 4.60 18.65
C ALA A 162 -7.51 5.46 18.60
N GLU A 163 -6.48 5.03 17.86
CA GLU A 163 -5.25 5.80 17.66
C GLU A 163 -5.51 6.94 16.67
N GLU A 164 -5.08 8.17 16.98
CA GLU A 164 -5.29 9.35 16.10
C GLU A 164 -4.68 9.14 14.71
N ALA A 165 -3.58 8.39 14.61
CA ALA A 165 -2.95 8.04 13.33
C ALA A 165 -3.84 7.18 12.41
N ASN A 166 -4.91 6.57 12.95
CA ASN A 166 -5.83 5.69 12.24
C ASN A 166 -7.27 6.22 12.16
N LYS A 167 -7.51 7.46 12.57
CA LYS A 167 -8.86 8.02 12.70
C LYS A 167 -9.68 8.00 11.40
N ASP A 168 -9.01 8.12 10.26
CA ASP A 168 -9.61 8.05 8.92
C ASP A 168 -9.12 6.82 8.12
N ASN A 169 -8.71 5.74 8.81
CA ASN A 169 -8.17 4.56 8.17
C ASN A 169 -9.29 3.65 7.62
N MET A 170 -9.79 4.01 6.44
CA MET A 170 -10.85 3.27 5.73
C MET A 170 -10.54 1.78 5.56
N GLY A 171 -9.26 1.41 5.46
CA GLY A 171 -8.84 0.00 5.39
C GLY A 171 -9.16 -0.78 6.67
N LEU A 172 -8.85 -0.21 7.84
CA LEU A 172 -9.15 -0.81 9.15
C LEU A 172 -10.66 -0.80 9.44
N GLU A 173 -11.34 0.28 9.11
CA GLU A 173 -12.80 0.38 9.27
C GLU A 173 -13.52 -0.66 8.40
N MET A 174 -13.16 -0.78 7.12
CA MET A 174 -13.70 -1.83 6.25
C MET A 174 -13.32 -3.24 6.74
N TYR A 175 -12.20 -3.42 7.42
CA TYR A 175 -11.90 -4.71 8.04
C TYR A 175 -12.84 -5.00 9.21
N LYS A 176 -13.02 -4.05 10.14
CA LYS A 176 -13.98 -4.18 11.24
C LYS A 176 -15.41 -4.43 10.75
N PHE A 177 -15.86 -3.69 9.74
CA PHE A 177 -17.18 -3.89 9.14
C PHE A 177 -17.38 -5.33 8.63
N ARG A 178 -16.40 -5.85 7.87
CA ARG A 178 -16.46 -7.22 7.34
C ARG A 178 -16.41 -8.29 8.43
N LEU A 179 -15.56 -8.08 9.45
CA LEU A 179 -15.47 -8.96 10.61
C LEU A 179 -16.81 -9.05 11.33
N LEU A 180 -17.44 -7.90 11.58
CA LEU A 180 -18.76 -7.83 12.22
C LEU A 180 -19.84 -8.51 11.37
N LEU A 181 -19.86 -8.25 10.07
CA LEU A 181 -20.91 -8.74 9.19
C LEU A 181 -20.78 -10.24 8.92
N ASN A 182 -19.60 -10.71 8.49
CA ASN A 182 -19.43 -12.06 7.97
C ASN A 182 -19.06 -13.08 9.05
N ASP A 183 -18.00 -12.78 9.79
CA ASP A 183 -17.38 -13.74 10.71
C ASP A 183 -18.14 -13.80 12.04
N MET A 184 -18.58 -12.64 12.54
CA MET A 184 -19.36 -12.54 13.76
C MET A 184 -20.88 -12.60 13.54
N LYS A 185 -21.33 -12.52 12.27
CA LYS A 185 -22.76 -12.57 11.89
C LYS A 185 -23.61 -11.59 12.70
N ALA A 186 -23.10 -10.38 12.88
CA ALA A 186 -23.71 -9.31 13.68
C ALA A 186 -24.15 -8.13 12.79
N PRO A 187 -25.15 -8.32 11.90
CA PRO A 187 -25.50 -7.34 10.87
C PRO A 187 -25.95 -5.99 11.45
N THR A 188 -26.69 -5.98 12.56
CA THR A 188 -27.09 -4.72 13.21
C THR A 188 -25.90 -3.87 13.63
N LYS A 189 -24.86 -4.49 14.21
CA LYS A 189 -23.63 -3.79 14.61
C LYS A 189 -22.81 -3.38 13.39
N ALA A 190 -22.71 -4.25 12.40
CA ALA A 190 -21.98 -3.98 11.17
C ALA A 190 -22.58 -2.78 10.43
N TYR A 191 -23.90 -2.72 10.26
CA TYR A 191 -24.54 -1.64 9.53
C TYR A 191 -24.62 -0.33 10.31
N ALA A 192 -24.72 -0.37 11.65
CA ALA A 192 -24.53 0.83 12.46
C ALA A 192 -23.12 1.40 12.24
N PHE A 193 -22.10 0.55 12.25
CA PHE A 193 -20.72 0.99 11.97
C PHE A 193 -20.52 1.43 10.51
N ALA A 194 -21.20 0.81 9.54
CA ALA A 194 -21.18 1.26 8.15
C ALA A 194 -21.73 2.69 7.98
N ASP A 195 -22.74 3.09 8.75
CA ASP A 195 -23.22 4.47 8.77
C ASP A 195 -22.19 5.44 9.34
N ASP A 196 -21.41 5.02 10.34
CA ASP A 196 -20.28 5.81 10.85
C ASP A 196 -19.20 5.99 9.77
N ILE A 197 -18.81 4.91 9.08
CA ILE A 197 -17.86 4.95 7.96
C ILE A 197 -18.32 5.94 6.89
N ILE A 198 -19.58 5.84 6.47
CA ILE A 198 -20.16 6.74 5.45
C ILE A 198 -20.11 8.20 5.92
N THR A 199 -20.33 8.45 7.21
CA THR A 199 -20.31 9.80 7.78
C THR A 199 -18.90 10.36 7.85
N ASN A 200 -17.93 9.56 8.29
CA ASN A 200 -16.52 9.96 8.40
C ASN A 200 -15.91 10.21 7.02
N HIS A 201 -16.27 9.39 6.03
CA HIS A 201 -15.77 9.45 4.65
C HIS A 201 -16.74 10.12 3.68
N TRP A 202 -17.57 11.05 4.16
CA TRP A 202 -18.67 11.64 3.38
C TRP A 202 -18.25 12.35 2.09
N ASN A 203 -16.96 12.69 1.97
CA ASN A 203 -16.36 13.37 0.81
C ASN A 203 -15.32 12.51 0.08
N ASP A 204 -15.23 11.21 0.39
CA ASP A 204 -14.42 10.25 -0.36
C ASP A 204 -15.32 9.40 -1.28
N PRO A 205 -15.42 9.75 -2.57
CA PRO A 205 -16.27 8.99 -3.49
C PRO A 205 -15.82 7.54 -3.65
N GLN A 206 -14.52 7.24 -3.55
CA GLN A 206 -14.01 5.89 -3.76
C GLN A 206 -14.23 5.01 -2.54
N GLY A 207 -14.02 5.53 -1.32
CA GLY A 207 -14.39 4.84 -0.08
C GLY A 207 -15.88 4.54 0.00
N LEU A 208 -16.74 5.52 -0.30
CA LEU A 208 -18.19 5.33 -0.34
C LEU A 208 -18.62 4.31 -1.40
N ASN A 209 -17.97 4.32 -2.57
CA ASN A 209 -18.19 3.31 -3.59
C ASN A 209 -17.80 1.91 -3.10
N ALA A 210 -16.64 1.77 -2.45
CA ALA A 210 -16.13 0.49 -1.97
C ALA A 210 -17.07 -0.18 -0.96
N ILE A 211 -17.60 0.58 0.02
CA ILE A 211 -18.54 0.02 0.99
C ILE A 211 -19.87 -0.35 0.33
N SER A 212 -20.38 0.48 -0.59
CA SER A 212 -21.60 0.17 -1.34
C SER A 212 -21.45 -1.09 -2.18
N TRP A 213 -20.39 -1.17 -2.99
CA TRP A 213 -20.10 -2.31 -3.85
C TRP A 213 -20.01 -3.60 -3.02
N TYR A 214 -19.28 -3.55 -1.90
CA TYR A 214 -19.19 -4.69 -1.00
C TYR A 214 -20.57 -5.17 -0.53
N ILE A 215 -21.45 -4.24 -0.09
CA ILE A 215 -22.79 -4.58 0.37
C ILE A 215 -23.68 -5.06 -0.79
N ALA A 216 -23.49 -4.59 -2.01
CA ALA A 216 -24.35 -4.95 -3.15
C ALA A 216 -23.94 -6.26 -3.83
N ASP A 217 -22.64 -6.54 -3.94
CA ASP A 217 -22.11 -7.60 -4.80
C ASP A 217 -21.59 -8.82 -4.03
N THR A 218 -21.16 -8.68 -2.77
CA THR A 218 -20.56 -9.81 -2.02
C THR A 218 -21.57 -10.96 -1.91
N PRO A 219 -21.24 -12.19 -2.34
CA PRO A 219 -22.15 -13.33 -2.23
C PRO A 219 -22.30 -13.78 -0.78
N ASN A 220 -23.47 -14.35 -0.44
CA ASN A 220 -23.75 -14.99 0.85
C ASN A 220 -23.51 -14.09 2.09
N LEU A 221 -23.76 -12.77 1.98
CA LEU A 221 -23.79 -11.90 3.16
C LEU A 221 -24.88 -12.39 4.13
N PRO A 222 -24.60 -12.43 5.46
CA PRO A 222 -25.60 -12.84 6.44
C PRO A 222 -26.90 -12.02 6.38
N GLU A 223 -26.78 -10.74 6.09
CA GLU A 223 -27.89 -9.84 5.77
C GLU A 223 -27.41 -8.83 4.73
N ARG A 224 -28.27 -8.44 3.78
CA ARG A 224 -27.95 -7.43 2.76
C ARG A 224 -28.78 -6.16 2.98
N ASN A 225 -28.18 -5.12 3.54
CA ASN A 225 -28.83 -3.82 3.72
C ASN A 225 -28.59 -2.89 2.53
N LEU A 226 -29.44 -3.01 1.52
CA LEU A 226 -29.33 -2.22 0.29
C LEU A 226 -29.66 -0.73 0.47
N ASN A 227 -30.26 -0.32 1.59
CA ASN A 227 -30.50 1.10 1.88
C ASN A 227 -29.19 1.80 2.27
N VAL A 228 -28.37 1.16 3.10
CA VAL A 228 -27.03 1.65 3.45
C VAL A 228 -26.14 1.70 2.20
N ALA A 229 -26.17 0.65 1.37
CA ALA A 229 -25.46 0.65 0.09
C ALA A 229 -25.89 1.82 -0.81
N MET A 230 -27.20 2.03 -0.97
CA MET A 230 -27.72 3.12 -1.80
C MET A 230 -27.31 4.49 -1.29
N LYS A 231 -27.33 4.71 0.03
CA LYS A 231 -26.87 5.97 0.66
C LYS A 231 -25.42 6.28 0.27
N ALA A 232 -24.54 5.29 0.38
CA ALA A 232 -23.13 5.45 0.01
C ALA A 232 -22.94 5.64 -1.51
N ALA A 233 -23.56 4.79 -2.34
CA ALA A 233 -23.44 4.85 -3.81
C ALA A 233 -23.91 6.19 -4.38
N MET A 234 -25.06 6.69 -3.92
CA MET A 234 -25.61 7.95 -4.40
C MET A 234 -24.72 9.12 -4.01
N ARG A 235 -24.23 9.15 -2.77
CA ARG A 235 -23.29 10.19 -2.34
C ARG A 235 -21.99 10.17 -3.15
N ALA A 236 -21.42 8.98 -3.36
CA ALA A 236 -20.25 8.81 -4.23
C ALA A 236 -20.51 9.32 -5.66
N SER A 237 -21.70 9.05 -6.19
CA SER A 237 -22.09 9.49 -7.52
C SER A 237 -22.26 11.01 -7.60
N GLU A 238 -22.86 11.65 -6.59
CA GLU A 238 -22.99 13.10 -6.50
C GLU A 238 -21.62 13.81 -6.49
N LEU A 239 -20.67 13.28 -5.70
CA LEU A 239 -19.31 13.82 -5.60
C LEU A 239 -18.52 13.77 -6.92
N THR A 240 -18.94 12.91 -7.85
CA THR A 240 -18.31 12.75 -9.17
C THR A 240 -19.15 13.33 -10.31
N ASP A 241 -20.08 14.25 -9.99
CA ASP A 241 -21.06 14.82 -10.94
C ASP A 241 -21.85 13.76 -11.72
N HIS A 242 -21.97 12.58 -11.13
CA HIS A 242 -22.53 11.39 -11.75
C HIS A 242 -21.84 11.03 -13.09
N LYS A 243 -20.51 11.09 -13.15
CA LYS A 243 -19.71 10.79 -14.35
C LYS A 243 -18.76 9.61 -14.19
N ASP A 244 -18.41 9.22 -12.96
CA ASP A 244 -17.53 8.07 -12.75
C ASP A 244 -18.26 6.76 -13.12
N PRO A 245 -17.81 6.03 -14.16
CA PRO A 245 -18.53 4.85 -14.65
C PRO A 245 -18.59 3.71 -13.63
N ALA A 246 -17.56 3.52 -12.78
CA ALA A 246 -17.55 2.45 -11.78
C ALA A 246 -18.52 2.75 -10.64
N ILE A 247 -18.65 4.02 -10.26
CA ILE A 247 -19.63 4.45 -9.24
C ILE A 247 -21.06 4.35 -9.79
N LEU A 248 -21.26 4.74 -11.05
CA LEU A 248 -22.57 4.62 -11.71
C LEU A 248 -23.02 3.17 -11.85
N ASP A 249 -22.09 2.25 -12.14
CA ASP A 249 -22.33 0.81 -12.14
C ASP A 249 -22.79 0.32 -10.77
N THR A 250 -22.12 0.77 -9.71
CA THR A 250 -22.48 0.45 -8.33
C THR A 250 -23.90 0.94 -8.00
N VAL A 251 -24.27 2.16 -8.38
CA VAL A 251 -25.65 2.66 -8.21
C VAL A 251 -26.64 1.76 -8.97
N GLY A 252 -26.35 1.43 -10.23
CA GLY A 252 -27.15 0.52 -11.04
C GLY A 252 -27.31 -0.85 -10.39
N ARG A 253 -26.24 -1.41 -9.85
CA ARG A 253 -26.23 -2.69 -9.13
C ARG A 253 -27.10 -2.65 -7.89
N VAL A 254 -27.00 -1.61 -7.05
CA VAL A 254 -27.85 -1.51 -5.86
C VAL A 254 -29.32 -1.43 -6.25
N PHE A 255 -29.70 -0.66 -7.27
CA PHE A 255 -31.07 -0.64 -7.78
C PHE A 255 -31.53 -2.01 -8.28
N PHE A 256 -30.66 -2.74 -8.97
CA PHE A 256 -30.96 -4.08 -9.46
C PHE A 256 -31.25 -5.05 -8.31
N GLU A 257 -30.39 -5.08 -7.29
CA GLU A 257 -30.57 -5.93 -6.10
C GLU A 257 -31.82 -5.52 -5.29
N GLN A 258 -32.25 -4.26 -5.36
CA GLN A 258 -33.51 -3.79 -4.76
C GLN A 258 -34.75 -4.20 -5.57
N GLY A 259 -34.59 -4.84 -6.73
CA GLY A 259 -35.70 -5.16 -7.65
C GLY A 259 -36.22 -3.96 -8.44
N LYS A 260 -35.53 -2.81 -8.40
CA LYS A 260 -35.90 -1.59 -9.13
C LYS A 260 -35.26 -1.60 -10.52
N PHE A 261 -35.67 -2.55 -11.35
CA PHE A 261 -34.98 -2.86 -12.61
C PHE A 261 -34.96 -1.69 -13.61
N ALA A 262 -36.01 -0.87 -13.66
CA ALA A 262 -36.05 0.31 -14.54
C ALA A 262 -34.96 1.35 -14.16
N ASP A 263 -34.79 1.61 -12.87
CA ASP A 263 -33.73 2.50 -12.39
C ASP A 263 -32.35 1.89 -12.58
N ALA A 264 -32.21 0.58 -12.35
CA ALA A 264 -30.96 -0.14 -12.62
C ALA A 264 -30.50 0.03 -14.07
N VAL A 265 -31.41 -0.18 -15.04
CA VAL A 265 -31.13 0.04 -16.47
C VAL A 265 -30.76 1.49 -16.76
N LYS A 266 -31.49 2.46 -16.17
CA LYS A 266 -31.22 3.90 -16.37
C LYS A 266 -29.80 4.27 -15.93
N TRP A 267 -29.41 3.88 -14.72
CA TRP A 267 -28.08 4.18 -14.18
C TRP A 267 -26.98 3.41 -14.90
N GLN A 268 -27.22 2.14 -15.25
CA GLN A 268 -26.26 1.35 -16.00
C GLN A 268 -26.00 1.88 -17.42
N LYS A 269 -27.03 2.41 -18.10
CA LYS A 269 -26.84 3.10 -19.38
C LYS A 269 -25.94 4.32 -19.23
N LYS A 270 -26.08 5.05 -18.13
CA LYS A 270 -25.20 6.19 -17.84
C LYS A 270 -23.77 5.73 -17.57
N ALA A 271 -23.59 4.64 -16.84
CA ALA A 271 -22.27 4.04 -16.60
C ALA A 271 -21.58 3.67 -17.92
N VAL A 272 -22.26 2.94 -18.80
CA VAL A 272 -21.75 2.56 -20.14
C VAL A 272 -21.40 3.79 -20.98
N ALA A 273 -22.21 4.84 -20.94
CA ALA A 273 -21.97 6.06 -21.71
C ALA A 273 -20.74 6.86 -21.25
N ASN A 274 -20.24 6.63 -20.03
CA ASN A 274 -19.06 7.31 -19.47
C ASN A 274 -17.84 6.37 -19.37
N ALA A 275 -17.91 5.15 -19.91
CA ALA A 275 -16.83 4.17 -19.86
C ALA A 275 -16.20 3.95 -21.23
N GLU A 276 -14.92 3.58 -21.23
CA GLU A 276 -14.16 3.19 -22.42
C GLU A 276 -13.46 1.84 -22.21
N GLY A 277 -12.97 1.23 -23.29
CA GLY A 277 -12.18 0.00 -23.25
C GLY A 277 -12.89 -1.20 -22.61
N ASP A 278 -12.15 -1.96 -21.83
CA ASP A 278 -12.63 -3.21 -21.20
C ASP A 278 -13.77 -2.95 -20.22
N MET A 279 -13.71 -1.85 -19.47
CA MET A 279 -14.78 -1.45 -18.55
C MET A 279 -16.11 -1.28 -19.29
N ALA A 280 -16.12 -0.58 -20.42
CA ALA A 280 -17.36 -0.41 -21.20
C ALA A 280 -17.98 -1.77 -21.58
N THR A 281 -17.15 -2.77 -21.91
CA THR A 281 -17.60 -4.12 -22.27
C THR A 281 -18.23 -4.86 -21.09
N GLU A 282 -17.62 -4.76 -19.91
CA GLU A 282 -18.16 -5.34 -18.67
C GLU A 282 -19.50 -4.68 -18.29
N LEU A 283 -19.56 -3.35 -18.33
CA LEU A 283 -20.77 -2.59 -18.00
C LEU A 283 -21.92 -2.87 -18.97
N MET A 284 -21.63 -3.10 -20.26
CA MET A 284 -22.63 -3.54 -21.24
C MET A 284 -23.18 -4.95 -20.93
N THR A 285 -22.36 -5.82 -20.36
CA THR A 285 -22.80 -7.17 -19.95
C THR A 285 -23.77 -7.08 -18.78
N ALA A 286 -23.46 -6.26 -17.77
CA ALA A 286 -24.37 -5.95 -16.68
C ALA A 286 -25.66 -5.28 -17.18
N LEU A 287 -25.56 -4.34 -18.12
CA LEU A 287 -26.73 -3.69 -18.73
C LEU A 287 -27.69 -4.69 -19.38
N LYS A 288 -27.17 -5.64 -20.17
CA LYS A 288 -28.00 -6.68 -20.81
C LYS A 288 -28.73 -7.52 -19.77
N LYS A 289 -28.06 -7.88 -18.67
CA LYS A 289 -28.69 -8.59 -17.54
C LYS A 289 -29.83 -7.76 -16.93
N TYR A 290 -29.62 -6.47 -16.72
CA TYR A 290 -30.63 -5.58 -16.12
C TYR A 290 -31.83 -5.37 -17.06
N GLU A 291 -31.58 -5.20 -18.37
CA GLU A 291 -32.63 -5.07 -19.38
C GLU A 291 -33.45 -6.35 -19.54
N ALA A 292 -32.85 -7.53 -19.34
CA ALA A 292 -33.59 -8.79 -19.34
C ALA A 292 -34.51 -8.92 -18.12
N ALA A 293 -34.09 -8.45 -16.94
CA ALA A 293 -34.89 -8.50 -15.72
C ALA A 293 -36.02 -7.45 -15.68
N ALA A 294 -35.90 -6.38 -16.47
CA ALA A 294 -36.91 -5.31 -16.55
C ALA A 294 -38.10 -5.62 -17.49
N LYS A 295 -38.07 -6.77 -18.18
CA LYS A 295 -39.12 -7.23 -19.10
C LYS A 295 -40.17 -8.08 -18.37
#